data_AF-A0A497CWY2-F1
#
_entry.id   AF-A0A497CWY2-F1
#
_cell.length_a   1.000
_cell.length_b   1.000
_cell.length_c   1.000
_cell.angle_alpha   90.00
_cell.angle_beta   90.00
_cell.angle_gamma   90.00
#
_symmetry.space_group_name_H-M   'P 1'
#
loop_
_entity.id
_entity.type
_entity.pdbx_description
1 polymer ?
#
loop_
_entity_poly.entity_id
_entity_poly.type
_entity_poly.pdbx_seq_one_letter_code
_entity_poly.pdbx_strand_id
1 'polypeptide(L)'
;MTKHQLLFVVLLIFFGSSTAYPQVQFDENCRQAYNHILSLQLDEAEALLDDEEKQHPDNAYVPYLRNYIDFISVFISQDDDLYNLLGDQKSNHFSKVGQLSDTNRYKKLMLGNMHLQWAISKIIFGDLFTGAIEFNKTYHLIEDNTEEFPDFKLNQLSMGVLHIIVGLVPDKYGWLLGLLSLEGDIDEGKKELSEFLSVAKSQDEYNAYYPETLFYSGFIEMNIYPDKRKLDQILQDVSHVDDSVLLLKFLELNLLMRSGANDEALILFRRIANKKIHTYPFAYLDYLYGESQLRSLNTDSARYNYTRFITNYRGKNYIKDAWRKKAWTAFLNDDTTLYFNYLKRVLKEGTMQLDVDKEAYHEAQKGLLPDKQLLTARLLFDGGYYEKTQDLLNNIDT
;
A
#
# COMPACT_ATOMS: atom_id res chain seq x y z
N MET A 1 9.96 34.66 65.46
CA MET A 1 10.14 33.76 64.30
C MET A 1 10.49 34.60 63.09
N THR A 2 11.69 34.39 62.58
CA THR A 2 12.40 35.24 61.61
C THR A 2 11.99 34.94 60.17
N LYS A 3 12.14 35.94 59.29
CA LYS A 3 11.87 35.97 57.84
C LYS A 3 12.64 34.93 56.98
N HIS A 4 13.15 33.85 57.57
CA HIS A 4 13.93 32.80 56.90
C HIS A 4 13.23 31.44 56.82
N GLN A 5 12.02 31.31 57.38
CA GLN A 5 11.25 30.05 57.30
C GLN A 5 10.19 30.04 56.17
N LEU A 6 9.88 31.20 55.55
CA LEU A 6 9.00 31.26 54.38
C LEU A 6 9.72 30.95 53.05
N LEU A 7 11.05 31.07 53.02
CA LEU A 7 11.85 30.82 51.80
C LEU A 7 12.04 29.32 51.51
N PHE A 8 11.91 28.46 52.53
CA PHE A 8 12.08 27.02 52.38
C PHE A 8 10.81 26.31 51.87
N VAL A 9 9.63 26.91 52.07
CA VAL A 9 8.34 26.38 51.59
C VAL A 9 8.08 26.74 50.12
N VAL A 10 8.69 27.81 49.60
CA VAL A 10 8.62 28.19 48.18
C VAL A 10 9.61 27.38 47.31
N LEU A 11 10.68 26.84 47.90
CA LEU A 11 11.64 25.99 47.17
C LEU A 11 11.21 24.52 47.03
N LEU A 12 10.19 24.07 47.77
CA LEU A 12 9.68 22.69 47.73
C LEU A 12 8.49 22.48 46.77
N ILE A 13 8.01 23.54 46.11
CA ILE A 13 6.96 23.47 45.08
C ILE A 13 7.55 23.40 43.65
N PHE A 14 8.89 23.44 43.52
CA PHE A 14 9.61 23.17 42.27
C PHE A 14 10.19 21.74 42.23
N PHE A 15 9.46 20.74 42.74
CA PHE A 15 9.50 19.45 42.04
C PHE A 15 8.68 19.64 40.78
N GLY A 16 9.34 20.28 39.81
CA GLY A 16 8.83 20.40 38.47
C GLY A 16 8.33 19.04 38.04
N SER A 17 7.10 19.00 37.56
CA SER A 17 6.76 18.03 36.54
C SER A 17 7.87 18.16 35.51
N SER A 18 8.85 17.24 35.53
CA SER A 18 9.57 16.95 34.31
C SER A 18 8.45 16.58 33.35
N THR A 19 8.05 17.52 32.51
CA THR A 19 7.41 17.15 31.26
C THR A 19 8.48 16.31 30.59
N ALA A 20 8.43 15.00 30.83
CA ALA A 20 9.22 14.07 30.08
C ALA A 20 8.83 14.36 28.65
N TYR A 21 9.78 14.91 27.88
CA TYR A 21 9.54 15.06 26.46
C TYR A 21 9.26 13.67 25.93
N PRO A 22 8.26 13.51 25.03
CA PRO A 22 8.05 12.25 24.38
C PRO A 22 9.37 11.69 23.85
N GLN A 23 9.57 10.40 24.02
CA GLN A 23 10.76 9.69 23.53
C GLN A 23 10.35 8.77 22.39
N VAL A 24 11.32 8.42 21.55
CA VAL A 24 11.12 7.35 20.58
C VAL A 24 11.78 6.11 21.13
N GLN A 25 10.97 5.12 21.49
CA GLN A 25 11.43 3.79 21.88
C GLN A 25 10.94 2.81 20.84
N PHE A 26 11.84 2.40 19.94
CA PHE A 26 11.58 1.30 19.03
C PHE A 26 11.96 -0.02 19.70
N ASP A 27 11.16 -0.34 20.72
CA ASP A 27 11.33 -1.48 21.59
C ASP A 27 10.75 -2.76 20.95
N GLU A 28 10.70 -3.85 21.72
CA GLU A 28 10.20 -5.13 21.21
C GLU A 28 8.71 -5.06 20.87
N ASN A 29 7.88 -4.37 21.67
CA ASN A 29 6.45 -4.24 21.39
C ASN A 29 6.22 -3.44 20.10
N CYS A 30 6.90 -2.30 19.93
CA CYS A 30 6.79 -1.49 18.72
C CYS A 30 7.29 -2.25 17.47
N ARG A 31 8.38 -3.02 17.60
CA ARG A 31 8.90 -3.82 16.50
C ARG A 31 7.94 -4.94 16.10
N GLN A 32 7.36 -5.64 17.07
CA GLN A 32 6.37 -6.68 16.79
C GLN A 32 5.07 -6.09 16.22
N ALA A 33 4.57 -4.98 16.79
CA ALA A 33 3.40 -4.28 16.28
C ALA A 33 3.61 -3.85 14.82
N TYR A 34 4.78 -3.29 14.50
CA TYR A 34 5.13 -2.93 13.13
C TYR A 34 5.12 -4.15 12.18
N ASN A 35 5.70 -5.28 12.58
CA ASN A 35 5.63 -6.52 11.79
C ASN A 35 4.19 -7.04 11.60
N HIS A 36 3.35 -6.94 12.64
CA HIS A 36 1.95 -7.30 12.57
C HIS A 36 1.17 -6.39 11.62
N ILE A 37 1.47 -5.08 11.60
CA ILE A 37 0.90 -4.13 10.64
C ILE A 37 1.22 -4.54 9.20
N LEU A 38 2.49 -4.87 8.90
CA LEU A 38 2.90 -5.36 7.57
C LEU A 38 2.29 -6.73 7.21
N SER A 39 1.84 -7.47 8.22
CA SER A 39 1.13 -8.76 8.07
C SER A 39 -0.39 -8.59 8.02
N LEU A 40 -0.90 -7.36 8.11
CA LEU A 40 -2.31 -7.00 8.24
C LEU A 40 -2.99 -7.58 9.49
N GLN A 41 -2.23 -7.93 10.53
CA GLN A 41 -2.71 -8.40 11.83
C GLN A 41 -2.92 -7.20 12.75
N LEU A 42 -3.90 -6.35 12.39
CA LEU A 42 -4.05 -5.02 12.99
C LEU A 42 -4.55 -5.10 14.45
N ASP A 43 -5.36 -6.10 14.79
CA ASP A 43 -5.85 -6.30 16.16
C ASP A 43 -4.69 -6.70 17.09
N GLU A 44 -3.80 -7.59 16.63
CA GLU A 44 -2.59 -7.98 17.36
C GLU A 44 -1.61 -6.80 17.50
N ALA A 45 -1.50 -5.96 16.47
CA ALA A 45 -0.70 -4.74 16.53
C ALA A 45 -1.26 -3.77 17.59
N GLU A 46 -2.56 -3.49 17.60
CA GLU A 46 -3.17 -2.63 18.62
C GLU A 46 -2.99 -3.17 20.04
N ALA A 47 -3.13 -4.49 20.25
CA ALA A 47 -2.93 -5.08 21.56
C ALA A 47 -1.51 -4.83 22.11
N LEU A 48 -0.49 -4.95 21.25
CA LEU A 48 0.90 -4.64 21.61
C LEU A 48 1.11 -3.15 21.87
N LEU A 49 0.48 -2.28 21.08
CA LEU A 49 0.56 -0.82 21.25
C LEU A 49 -0.14 -0.35 22.53
N ASP A 50 -1.23 -1.00 22.93
CA ASP A 50 -1.91 -0.75 24.21
C ASP A 50 -1.03 -1.13 25.39
N ASP A 51 -0.33 -2.26 25.30
CA ASP A 51 0.59 -2.70 26.35
C ASP A 51 1.85 -1.82 26.42
N GLU A 52 2.31 -1.31 25.27
CA GLU A 52 3.38 -0.33 25.19
C GLU A 52 2.97 1.03 25.79
N GLU A 53 1.79 1.55 25.45
CA GLU A 53 1.30 2.83 25.99
C GLU A 53 1.09 2.76 27.52
N LYS A 54 0.75 1.59 28.08
CA LYS A 54 0.67 1.39 29.54
C LYS A 54 2.04 1.43 30.22
N GLN A 55 3.07 0.89 29.58
CA GLN A 55 4.42 0.80 30.13
C GLN A 55 5.23 2.09 29.89
N HIS A 56 5.04 2.69 28.72
CA HIS A 56 5.77 3.83 28.20
C HIS A 56 4.79 4.86 27.60
N PRO A 57 4.00 5.56 28.43
CA PRO A 57 2.95 6.48 27.96
C PRO A 57 3.48 7.67 27.12
N ASP A 58 4.77 7.99 27.24
CA ASP A 58 5.44 9.05 26.49
C ASP A 58 6.14 8.55 25.21
N ASN A 59 5.96 7.28 24.82
CA ASN A 59 6.56 6.73 23.60
C ASN A 59 5.83 7.24 22.35
N ALA A 60 6.45 8.18 21.63
CA ALA A 60 5.90 8.78 20.42
C ALA A 60 5.84 7.79 19.22
N TYR A 61 6.50 6.63 19.30
CA TYR A 61 6.40 5.61 18.27
C TYR A 61 5.01 4.96 18.23
N VAL A 62 4.31 4.90 19.38
CA VAL A 62 2.94 4.35 19.48
C VAL A 62 1.93 5.12 18.62
N PRO A 63 1.75 6.45 18.76
CA PRO A 63 0.82 7.19 17.91
C PRO A 63 1.26 7.21 16.44
N TYR A 64 2.55 7.06 16.14
CA TYR A 64 3.04 6.90 14.77
C TYR A 64 2.57 5.57 14.16
N LEU A 65 2.70 4.44 14.87
CA LEU A 65 2.22 3.14 14.41
C LEU A 65 0.71 3.05 14.30
N ARG A 66 -0.05 3.70 15.20
CA ARG A 66 -1.52 3.80 15.06
C ARG A 66 -1.93 4.59 13.81
N ASN A 67 -1.22 5.66 13.45
CA ASN A 67 -1.44 6.31 12.15
C ASN A 67 -1.15 5.38 10.96
N TYR A 68 -0.18 4.46 11.09
CA TYR A 68 0.11 3.45 10.09
C TYR A 68 -1.05 2.43 9.96
N ILE A 69 -1.64 2.03 11.09
CA ILE A 69 -2.86 1.19 11.13
C ILE A 69 -4.01 1.90 10.43
N ASP A 70 -4.23 3.19 10.72
CA ASP A 70 -5.25 4.00 10.06
C ASP A 70 -5.06 4.02 8.54
N PHE A 71 -3.83 4.33 8.11
CA PHE A 71 -3.47 4.39 6.70
C PHE A 71 -3.71 3.06 5.99
N ILE A 72 -3.20 1.95 6.54
CA ILE A 72 -3.37 0.62 5.94
C ILE A 72 -4.85 0.23 5.86
N SER A 73 -5.62 0.52 6.92
CA SER A 73 -7.05 0.22 6.97
C SER A 73 -7.83 0.97 5.89
N VAL A 74 -7.53 2.26 5.71
CA VAL A 74 -8.14 3.13 4.69
C VAL A 74 -7.69 2.73 3.28
N PHE A 75 -6.40 2.53 3.07
CA PHE A 75 -5.81 2.19 1.77
C PHE A 75 -6.37 0.88 1.22
N ILE A 76 -6.47 -0.15 2.07
CA ILE A 76 -6.91 -1.49 1.66
C ILE A 76 -8.43 -1.57 1.49
N SER A 77 -9.19 -0.98 2.40
CA SER A 77 -10.66 -1.04 2.34
C SER A 77 -11.24 -0.11 1.27
N GLN A 78 -10.57 1.03 1.06
CA GLN A 78 -11.10 2.19 0.32
C GLN A 78 -12.51 2.57 0.77
N ASP A 79 -12.79 2.41 2.07
CA ASP A 79 -14.07 2.74 2.67
C ASP A 79 -14.16 4.24 2.96
N ASP A 80 -15.12 4.92 2.30
CA ASP A 80 -15.36 6.35 2.45
C ASP A 80 -15.70 6.73 3.90
N ASP A 81 -16.49 5.90 4.60
CA ASP A 81 -16.92 6.19 5.97
C ASP A 81 -15.74 6.08 6.94
N LEU A 82 -14.91 5.06 6.75
CA LEU A 82 -13.68 4.88 7.54
C LEU A 82 -12.67 6.01 7.28
N TYR A 83 -12.48 6.41 6.01
CA TYR A 83 -11.61 7.52 5.65
C TYR A 83 -12.02 8.83 6.34
N ASN A 84 -13.31 9.15 6.34
CA ASN A 84 -13.81 10.35 7.01
C ASN A 84 -13.62 10.26 8.53
N LEU A 85 -13.98 9.12 9.14
CA LEU A 85 -13.85 8.90 10.58
C LEU A 85 -12.41 9.08 11.07
N LEU A 86 -11.45 8.40 10.43
CA LEU A 86 -10.05 8.48 10.83
C LEU A 86 -9.43 9.84 10.45
N GLY A 87 -9.89 10.46 9.36
CA GLY A 87 -9.50 11.80 8.96
C GLY A 87 -9.79 12.86 10.02
N ASP A 88 -10.91 12.73 10.73
CA ASP A 88 -11.27 13.60 11.86
C ASP A 88 -10.41 13.34 13.10
N GLN A 89 -9.97 12.09 13.30
CA GLN A 89 -9.23 11.65 14.48
C GLN A 89 -7.70 11.83 14.37
N LYS A 90 -7.17 11.92 13.14
CA LYS A 90 -5.72 11.95 12.88
C LYS A 90 -4.96 13.02 13.67
N SER A 91 -5.62 14.15 13.95
CA SER A 91 -5.01 15.28 14.65
C SER A 91 -4.40 14.90 16.01
N ASN A 92 -4.97 13.90 16.69
CA ASN A 92 -4.43 13.38 17.95
C ASN A 92 -3.05 12.72 17.76
N HIS A 93 -2.88 11.89 16.73
CA HIS A 93 -1.60 11.24 16.41
C HIS A 93 -0.54 12.30 16.07
N PHE A 94 -0.87 13.24 15.19
CA PHE A 94 0.01 14.35 14.82
C PHE A 94 0.43 15.19 16.03
N SER A 95 -0.52 15.51 16.92
CA SER A 95 -0.23 16.29 18.12
C SER A 95 0.73 15.56 19.06
N LYS A 96 0.55 14.25 19.27
CA LYS A 96 1.43 13.47 20.16
C LYS A 96 2.85 13.35 19.57
N VAL A 97 2.98 13.05 18.28
CA VAL A 97 4.31 12.98 17.61
C VAL A 97 4.97 14.36 17.54
N GLY A 98 4.19 15.41 17.31
CA GLY A 98 4.67 16.80 17.22
C GLY A 98 5.27 17.35 18.51
N GLN A 99 5.00 16.73 19.66
CA GLN A 99 5.58 17.08 20.96
C GLN A 99 7.03 16.60 21.15
N LEU A 100 7.55 15.74 20.24
CA LEU A 100 8.97 15.40 20.22
C LEU A 100 9.84 16.67 20.14
N SER A 101 11.04 16.63 20.74
CA SER A 101 12.02 17.71 20.58
C SER A 101 12.40 17.89 19.11
N ASP A 102 12.62 19.13 18.66
CA ASP A 102 13.12 19.41 17.30
C ASP A 102 14.52 18.81 17.08
N THR A 103 15.28 18.57 18.15
CA THR A 103 16.59 17.88 18.08
C THR A 103 16.47 16.35 17.97
N ASN A 104 15.26 15.79 17.94
CA ASN A 104 15.05 14.36 17.82
C ASN A 104 14.96 13.96 16.33
N ARG A 105 15.92 13.16 15.87
CA ARG A 105 16.05 12.70 14.47
C ARG A 105 14.82 11.97 13.89
N TYR A 106 13.90 11.52 14.74
CA TYR A 106 12.66 10.84 14.33
C TYR A 106 11.49 11.79 14.09
N LYS A 107 11.49 13.01 14.67
CA LYS A 107 10.31 13.88 14.66
C LYS A 107 9.86 14.22 13.25
N LYS A 108 10.75 14.81 12.45
CA LYS A 108 10.43 15.25 11.09
C LYS A 108 10.21 14.05 10.16
N LEU A 109 11.00 12.98 10.32
CA LEU A 109 10.77 11.70 9.62
C LEU A 109 9.34 11.18 9.83
N MET A 110 8.92 11.03 11.10
CA MET A 110 7.59 10.49 11.43
C MET A 110 6.46 11.39 10.94
N LEU A 111 6.55 12.69 11.19
CA LEU A 111 5.54 13.65 10.74
C LEU A 111 5.45 13.69 9.21
N GLY A 112 6.59 13.65 8.52
CA GLY A 112 6.65 13.57 7.07
C GLY A 112 5.98 12.31 6.56
N ASN A 113 6.34 11.13 7.09
CA ASN A 113 5.71 9.86 6.70
C ASN A 113 4.19 9.83 6.99
N MET A 114 3.74 10.38 8.11
CA MET A 114 2.32 10.50 8.41
C MET A 114 1.62 11.43 7.39
N HIS A 115 2.22 12.57 7.04
CA HIS A 115 1.69 13.43 5.99
C HIS A 115 1.66 12.72 4.63
N LEU A 116 2.68 11.92 4.29
CA LEU A 116 2.73 11.15 3.05
C LEU A 116 1.55 10.17 2.97
N GLN A 117 1.33 9.41 4.04
CA GLN A 117 0.23 8.46 4.15
C GLN A 117 -1.12 9.15 3.94
N TRP A 118 -1.34 10.31 4.57
CA TRP A 118 -2.56 11.09 4.36
C TRP A 118 -2.66 11.74 2.98
N ALA A 119 -1.54 12.13 2.37
CA ALA A 119 -1.50 12.62 0.99
C ALA A 119 -1.95 11.53 0.02
N ILE A 120 -1.43 10.31 0.17
CA ILE A 120 -1.82 9.14 -0.63
C ILE A 120 -3.30 8.82 -0.44
N SER A 121 -3.79 8.76 0.80
CA SER A 121 -5.22 8.55 1.08
C SER A 121 -6.08 9.59 0.37
N LYS A 122 -5.75 10.89 0.49
CA LYS A 122 -6.49 11.96 -0.19
C LYS A 122 -6.55 11.77 -1.71
N ILE A 123 -5.44 11.40 -2.32
CA ILE A 123 -5.36 11.15 -3.76
C ILE A 123 -6.26 9.98 -4.17
N ILE A 124 -6.25 8.87 -3.40
CA ILE A 124 -7.10 7.70 -3.65
C ILE A 124 -8.59 8.06 -3.60
N PHE A 125 -8.98 8.94 -2.66
CA PHE A 125 -10.36 9.43 -2.54
C PHE A 125 -10.68 10.63 -3.46
N GLY A 126 -9.77 11.00 -4.36
CA GLY A 126 -9.98 12.03 -5.39
C GLY A 126 -9.75 13.47 -4.95
N ASP A 127 -9.29 13.72 -3.73
CA ASP A 127 -8.90 15.04 -3.21
C ASP A 127 -7.44 15.36 -3.59
N LEU A 128 -7.20 15.51 -4.90
CA LEU A 128 -5.86 15.70 -5.46
C LEU A 128 -5.19 17.00 -4.96
N PHE A 129 -5.96 18.07 -4.81
CA PHE A 129 -5.44 19.38 -4.42
C PHE A 129 -4.91 19.36 -2.98
N THR A 130 -5.73 18.87 -2.03
CA THR A 130 -5.29 18.78 -0.64
C THR A 130 -4.22 17.70 -0.48
N GLY A 131 -4.30 16.62 -1.26
CA GLY A 131 -3.23 15.62 -1.33
C GLY A 131 -1.89 16.22 -1.74
N ALA A 132 -1.87 17.08 -2.76
CA ALA A 132 -0.65 17.78 -3.20
C ALA A 132 -0.09 18.74 -2.13
N ILE A 133 -0.95 19.48 -1.41
CA ILE A 133 -0.52 20.34 -0.29
C ILE A 133 0.13 19.49 0.82
N GLU A 134 -0.47 18.36 1.17
CA GLU A 134 0.05 17.47 2.20
C GLU A 134 1.36 16.79 1.77
N PHE A 135 1.48 16.44 0.48
CA PHE A 135 2.72 15.97 -0.12
C PHE A 135 3.83 17.03 -0.04
N ASN A 136 3.53 18.30 -0.33
CA ASN A 136 4.52 19.37 -0.21
C ASN A 136 5.09 19.49 1.21
N LYS A 137 4.24 19.37 2.24
CA LYS A 137 4.69 19.34 3.65
C LYS A 137 5.57 18.13 3.94
N THR A 138 5.19 16.97 3.41
CA THR A 138 5.98 15.74 3.54
C THR A 138 7.38 15.98 3.02
N TYR A 139 7.50 16.49 1.79
CA TYR A 139 8.78 16.70 1.13
C TYR A 139 9.73 17.55 1.99
N HIS A 140 9.30 18.74 2.41
CA HIS A 140 10.16 19.60 3.22
C HIS A 140 10.47 19.02 4.60
N LEU A 141 9.56 18.28 5.23
CA LEU A 141 9.87 17.62 6.51
C LEU A 141 10.96 16.57 6.36
N ILE A 142 10.91 15.75 5.31
CA ILE A 142 11.92 14.71 5.09
C ILE A 142 13.24 15.32 4.60
N GLU A 143 13.18 16.33 3.72
CA GLU A 143 14.35 17.08 3.23
C GLU A 143 15.09 17.75 4.39
N ASP A 144 14.39 18.54 5.22
CA ASP A 144 14.94 19.14 6.43
C ASP A 144 15.60 18.10 7.36
N ASN A 145 14.97 16.92 7.51
CA ASN A 145 15.51 15.87 8.37
C ASN A 145 16.79 15.25 7.79
N THR A 146 16.91 15.20 6.46
CA THR A 146 18.15 14.77 5.77
C THR A 146 19.28 15.75 6.07
N GLU A 147 19.00 17.05 6.02
CA GLU A 147 19.99 18.10 6.29
C GLU A 147 20.42 18.14 7.76
N GLU A 148 19.46 18.02 8.68
CA GLU A 148 19.71 18.08 10.13
C GLU A 148 20.37 16.81 10.69
N PHE A 149 20.07 15.64 10.11
CA PHE A 149 20.53 14.35 10.59
C PHE A 149 21.11 13.46 9.45
N PRO A 150 22.21 13.87 8.81
CA PRO A 150 22.75 13.19 7.62
C PRO A 150 23.18 11.73 7.85
N ASP A 151 23.52 11.36 9.09
CA ASP A 151 23.88 9.98 9.45
C ASP A 151 22.66 9.08 9.71
N PHE A 152 21.44 9.64 9.74
CA PHE A 152 20.23 8.87 10.02
C PHE A 152 19.66 8.22 8.76
N LYS A 153 20.18 7.02 8.45
CA LYS A 153 19.90 6.29 7.21
C LYS A 153 18.42 5.97 6.97
N LEU A 154 17.60 5.86 8.01
CA LEU A 154 16.16 5.59 7.82
C LEU A 154 15.47 6.67 6.98
N ASN A 155 15.99 7.91 7.00
CA ASN A 155 15.43 9.00 6.20
C ASN A 155 15.56 8.75 4.68
N GLN A 156 16.57 7.97 4.27
CA GLN A 156 16.81 7.61 2.87
C GLN A 156 15.65 6.79 2.27
N LEU A 157 14.95 5.99 3.09
CA LEU A 157 13.76 5.27 2.66
C LEU A 157 12.69 6.23 2.14
N SER A 158 12.37 7.24 2.97
CA SER A 158 11.35 8.24 2.64
C SER A 158 11.79 9.14 1.49
N MET A 159 13.03 9.62 1.50
CA MET A 159 13.55 10.46 0.40
C MET A 159 13.51 9.74 -0.95
N GLY A 160 13.92 8.47 -1.01
CA GLY A 160 13.86 7.68 -2.24
C GLY A 160 12.47 7.57 -2.83
N VAL A 161 11.45 7.35 -1.97
CA VAL A 161 10.04 7.36 -2.40
C VAL A 161 9.63 8.74 -2.92
N LEU A 162 10.02 9.82 -2.25
CA LEU A 162 9.64 11.19 -2.63
C LEU A 162 10.28 11.63 -3.94
N HIS A 163 11.58 11.38 -4.14
CA HIS A 163 12.27 11.69 -5.39
C HIS A 163 11.63 10.98 -6.59
N ILE A 164 11.22 9.72 -6.42
CA ILE A 164 10.48 8.99 -7.46
C ILE A 164 9.12 9.65 -7.74
N ILE A 165 8.35 9.99 -6.71
CA ILE A 165 7.04 10.64 -6.89
C ILE A 165 7.18 11.97 -7.62
N VAL A 166 8.17 12.79 -7.26
CA VAL A 166 8.46 14.06 -7.93
C VAL A 166 8.91 13.82 -9.37
N GLY A 167 9.80 12.85 -9.61
CA GLY A 167 10.30 12.51 -10.94
C GLY A 167 9.23 11.93 -11.89
N LEU A 168 8.11 11.40 -11.36
CA LEU A 168 6.96 10.96 -12.16
C LEU A 168 6.07 12.12 -12.65
N VAL A 169 6.24 13.33 -12.11
CA VAL A 169 5.45 14.48 -12.51
C VAL A 169 5.80 14.85 -13.96
N PRO A 170 4.82 14.88 -14.89
CA PRO A 170 5.10 15.21 -16.29
C PRO A 170 5.77 16.58 -16.47
N ASP A 171 6.76 16.66 -17.37
CA ASP A 171 7.55 17.87 -17.66
C ASP A 171 6.73 19.15 -17.84
N LYS A 172 5.53 19.04 -18.42
CA LYS A 172 4.59 20.17 -18.60
C LYS A 172 4.18 20.85 -17.29
N TYR A 173 4.37 20.19 -16.15
CA TYR A 173 4.13 20.71 -14.80
C TYR A 173 5.42 21.03 -14.03
N GLY A 174 6.61 20.89 -14.64
CA GLY A 174 7.89 21.14 -13.97
C GLY A 174 8.05 22.56 -13.41
N TRP A 175 7.38 23.56 -14.02
CA TRP A 175 7.34 24.92 -13.49
C TRP A 175 6.72 25.01 -12.09
N LEU A 176 5.77 24.13 -11.76
CA LEU A 176 5.12 24.08 -10.45
C LEU A 176 6.07 23.49 -9.41
N LEU A 177 6.86 22.48 -9.79
CA LEU A 177 7.90 21.90 -8.93
C LEU A 177 8.94 22.96 -8.56
N GLY A 178 9.42 23.73 -9.55
CA GLY A 178 10.36 24.83 -9.29
C GLY A 178 9.79 25.95 -8.41
N LEU A 179 8.48 26.21 -8.48
CA LEU A 179 7.81 27.17 -7.59
C LEU A 179 7.73 26.67 -6.14
N LEU A 180 7.57 25.36 -5.97
CA LEU A 180 7.45 24.69 -4.67
C LEU A 180 8.79 24.21 -4.11
N SER A 181 9.90 24.45 -4.82
CA SER A 181 11.23 23.93 -4.48
C SER A 181 11.25 22.41 -4.29
N LEU A 182 10.54 21.69 -5.16
CA LEU A 182 10.53 20.22 -5.17
C LEU A 182 11.49 19.72 -6.23
N GLU A 183 12.46 18.92 -5.81
CA GLU A 183 13.41 18.25 -6.70
C GLU A 183 13.25 16.73 -6.57
N GLY A 184 13.58 16.01 -7.63
CA GLY A 184 13.49 14.56 -7.60
C GLY A 184 13.63 13.93 -8.98
N ASP A 185 14.28 12.78 -8.98
CA ASP A 185 14.52 11.96 -10.15
C ASP A 185 14.21 10.49 -9.85
N ILE A 186 13.71 9.79 -10.86
CA ILE A 186 13.29 8.39 -10.73
C ILE A 186 14.51 7.49 -10.49
N ASP A 187 15.60 7.69 -11.23
CA ASP A 187 16.79 6.85 -11.12
C ASP A 187 17.54 7.11 -9.80
N GLU A 188 17.59 8.37 -9.37
CA GLU A 188 18.09 8.77 -8.05
C GLU A 188 17.30 8.09 -6.92
N GLY A 189 15.98 8.25 -6.88
CA GLY A 189 15.20 7.65 -5.81
C GLY A 189 15.20 6.12 -5.83
N LYS A 190 15.29 5.49 -7.02
CA LYS A 190 15.50 4.04 -7.13
C LYS A 190 16.85 3.60 -6.55
N LYS A 191 17.90 4.40 -6.76
CA LYS A 191 19.22 4.15 -6.20
C LYS A 191 19.18 4.27 -4.67
N GLU A 192 18.56 5.31 -4.14
CA GLU A 192 18.39 5.52 -2.69
C GLU A 192 17.64 4.35 -2.02
N LEU A 193 16.55 3.88 -2.63
CA LEU A 193 15.84 2.70 -2.15
C LEU A 193 16.72 1.44 -2.18
N SER A 194 17.48 1.22 -3.25
CA SER A 194 18.38 0.06 -3.36
C SER A 194 19.51 0.09 -2.33
N GLU A 195 20.04 1.28 -2.03
CA GLU A 195 21.06 1.49 -1.00
C GLU A 195 20.48 1.22 0.39
N PHE A 196 19.31 1.79 0.70
CA PHE A 196 18.65 1.56 1.98
C PHE A 196 18.22 0.10 2.15
N LEU A 197 17.77 -0.58 1.08
CA LEU A 197 17.45 -2.01 1.11
C LEU A 197 18.67 -2.85 1.53
N SER A 198 19.85 -2.48 1.02
CA SER A 198 21.12 -3.13 1.39
C SER A 198 21.49 -2.88 2.85
N VAL A 199 21.24 -1.66 3.36
CA VAL A 199 21.42 -1.30 4.77
C VAL A 199 20.46 -2.11 5.65
N ALA A 200 19.17 -2.13 5.34
CA ALA A 200 18.16 -2.88 6.10
C ALA A 200 18.43 -4.39 6.11
N LYS A 201 18.98 -4.94 5.01
CA LYS A 201 19.35 -6.36 4.95
C LYS A 201 20.57 -6.72 5.81
N SER A 202 21.50 -5.78 6.00
CA SER A 202 22.82 -6.06 6.61
C SER A 202 23.04 -5.48 8.00
N GLN A 203 22.21 -4.54 8.45
CA GLN A 203 22.37 -3.84 9.74
C GLN A 203 21.17 -4.10 10.64
N ASP A 204 21.40 -4.70 11.81
CA ASP A 204 20.36 -5.08 12.77
C ASP A 204 19.49 -3.88 13.22
N GLU A 205 20.08 -2.68 13.31
CA GLU A 205 19.36 -1.42 13.63
C GLU A 205 18.19 -1.17 12.67
N TYR A 206 18.36 -1.48 11.38
CA TYR A 206 17.40 -1.16 10.32
C TYR A 206 16.64 -2.39 9.81
N ASN A 207 16.93 -3.58 10.33
CA ASN A 207 16.40 -4.83 9.79
C ASN A 207 14.87 -4.92 9.82
N ALA A 208 14.23 -4.28 10.80
CA ALA A 208 12.77 -4.22 10.86
C ALA A 208 12.14 -3.56 9.62
N TYR A 209 12.83 -2.62 8.96
CA TYR A 209 12.33 -1.91 7.78
C TYR A 209 12.61 -2.65 6.46
N TYR A 210 13.32 -3.79 6.49
CA TYR A 210 13.63 -4.57 5.29
C TYR A 210 12.36 -4.97 4.52
N PRO A 211 11.29 -5.49 5.16
CA PRO A 211 10.10 -5.89 4.42
C PRO A 211 9.39 -4.72 3.74
N GLU A 212 9.24 -3.56 4.40
CA GLU A 212 8.65 -2.36 3.80
C GLU A 212 9.51 -1.84 2.64
N THR A 213 10.84 -1.79 2.83
CA THR A 213 11.76 -1.32 1.79
C THR A 213 11.75 -2.24 0.57
N LEU A 214 11.72 -3.56 0.79
CA LEU A 214 11.61 -4.55 -0.28
C LEU A 214 10.27 -4.42 -1.02
N PHE A 215 9.19 -4.14 -0.28
CA PHE A 215 7.89 -3.86 -0.86
C PHE A 215 7.93 -2.65 -1.80
N TYR A 216 8.42 -1.50 -1.32
CA TYR A 216 8.54 -0.30 -2.16
C TYR A 216 9.45 -0.52 -3.36
N SER A 217 10.64 -1.09 -3.14
CA SER A 217 11.59 -1.41 -4.21
C SER A 217 10.94 -2.28 -5.30
N GLY A 218 10.23 -3.34 -4.91
CA GLY A 218 9.52 -4.22 -5.84
C GLY A 218 8.37 -3.54 -6.57
N PHE A 219 7.51 -2.81 -5.87
CA PHE A 219 6.37 -2.13 -6.48
C PHE A 219 6.80 -1.03 -7.46
N ILE A 220 7.82 -0.25 -7.10
CA ILE A 220 8.38 0.80 -7.94
C ILE A 220 9.07 0.19 -9.16
N GLU A 221 9.96 -0.77 -8.97
CA GLU A 221 10.68 -1.42 -10.07
C GLU A 221 9.72 -2.09 -11.04
N MET A 222 8.66 -2.70 -10.51
CA MET A 222 7.63 -3.32 -11.34
C MET A 222 6.91 -2.27 -12.19
N ASN A 223 6.51 -1.13 -11.63
CA ASN A 223 5.61 -0.20 -12.32
C ASN A 223 6.30 0.95 -13.08
N ILE A 224 7.56 1.25 -12.78
CA ILE A 224 8.27 2.43 -13.30
C ILE A 224 9.57 1.96 -13.94
N TYR A 225 9.68 2.02 -15.26
CA TYR A 225 10.87 1.58 -16.03
C TYR A 225 11.46 0.23 -15.56
N PRO A 226 10.76 -0.89 -15.80
CA PRO A 226 11.14 -2.18 -15.23
C PRO A 226 12.43 -2.75 -15.83
N ASP A 227 13.38 -3.10 -14.97
CA ASP A 227 14.53 -3.93 -15.28
C ASP A 227 14.25 -5.39 -14.89
N LYS A 228 14.29 -6.28 -15.88
CA LYS A 228 13.99 -7.70 -15.68
C LYS A 228 14.89 -8.36 -14.64
N ARG A 229 16.19 -8.07 -14.64
CA ARG A 229 17.14 -8.70 -13.69
C ARG A 229 16.87 -8.27 -12.26
N LYS A 230 16.54 -6.98 -12.06
CA LYS A 230 16.13 -6.49 -10.74
C LYS A 230 14.83 -7.14 -10.27
N LEU A 231 13.84 -7.28 -11.16
CA LEU A 231 12.59 -7.96 -10.83
C LEU A 231 12.79 -9.43 -10.48
N ASP A 232 13.67 -10.14 -11.21
CA ASP A 232 14.01 -11.53 -10.90
C ASP A 232 14.69 -11.65 -9.52
N GLN A 233 15.60 -10.72 -9.19
CA GLN A 233 16.25 -10.66 -7.88
C GLN A 233 15.24 -10.37 -6.75
N ILE A 234 14.35 -9.40 -6.95
CA ILE A 234 13.31 -9.06 -5.97
C ILE A 234 12.36 -10.25 -5.78
N LEU A 235 11.94 -10.91 -6.87
CA LEU A 235 11.11 -12.12 -6.80
C LEU A 235 11.78 -13.21 -5.96
N GLN A 236 13.08 -13.42 -6.16
CA GLN A 236 13.85 -14.34 -5.33
C GLN A 236 13.85 -13.91 -3.86
N ASP A 237 14.15 -12.65 -3.56
CA ASP A 237 14.19 -12.14 -2.19
C ASP A 237 12.83 -12.25 -1.48
N VAL A 238 11.71 -11.91 -2.13
CA VAL A 238 10.38 -12.03 -1.53
C VAL A 238 9.93 -13.48 -1.34
N SER A 239 10.38 -14.40 -2.21
CA SER A 239 10.01 -15.83 -2.12
C SER A 239 10.56 -16.51 -0.87
N HIS A 240 11.62 -15.96 -0.27
CA HIS A 240 12.24 -16.44 0.96
C HIS A 240 11.61 -15.86 2.24
N VAL A 241 10.74 -14.87 2.12
CA VAL A 241 10.05 -14.29 3.28
C VAL A 241 8.85 -15.15 3.68
N ASP A 242 8.64 -15.28 4.99
CA ASP A 242 7.52 -16.01 5.59
C ASP A 242 6.16 -15.57 5.02
N ASP A 243 5.28 -16.54 4.81
CA ASP A 243 3.96 -16.30 4.21
C ASP A 243 3.02 -15.47 5.09
N SER A 244 3.32 -15.32 6.38
CA SER A 244 2.58 -14.44 7.30
C SER A 244 2.75 -12.96 6.96
N VAL A 245 3.86 -12.55 6.34
CA VAL A 245 4.10 -11.16 5.92
C VAL A 245 3.31 -10.87 4.64
N LEU A 246 2.00 -10.69 4.82
CA LEU A 246 1.03 -10.62 3.73
C LEU A 246 1.31 -9.49 2.73
N LEU A 247 1.89 -8.36 3.19
CA LEU A 247 2.34 -7.28 2.30
C LEU A 247 3.33 -7.77 1.24
N LEU A 248 4.31 -8.58 1.63
CA LEU A 248 5.29 -9.11 0.69
C LEU A 248 4.75 -10.27 -0.15
N LYS A 249 3.80 -11.05 0.38
CA LYS A 249 3.08 -12.04 -0.46
C LYS A 249 2.20 -11.36 -1.50
N PHE A 250 1.65 -10.19 -1.18
CA PHE A 250 0.94 -9.36 -2.17
C PHE A 250 1.89 -8.85 -3.27
N LEU A 251 3.12 -8.42 -2.92
CA LEU A 251 4.14 -8.10 -3.92
C LEU A 251 4.49 -9.32 -4.79
N GLU A 252 4.80 -10.47 -4.17
CA GLU A 252 5.14 -11.71 -4.87
C GLU A 252 4.03 -12.12 -5.86
N LEU A 253 2.77 -12.06 -5.44
CA LEU A 253 1.62 -12.32 -6.32
C LEU A 253 1.60 -11.41 -7.54
N ASN A 254 1.80 -10.10 -7.36
CA ASN A 254 1.80 -9.16 -8.49
C ASN A 254 2.98 -9.41 -9.44
N LEU A 255 4.17 -9.72 -8.91
CA LEU A 255 5.34 -10.06 -9.71
C LEU A 255 5.08 -11.32 -10.57
N LEU A 256 4.55 -12.38 -9.96
CA LEU A 256 4.20 -13.62 -10.67
C LEU A 256 3.12 -13.40 -11.73
N MET A 257 2.07 -12.65 -11.39
CA MET A 257 0.99 -12.34 -12.33
C MET A 257 1.47 -11.48 -13.50
N ARG A 258 2.45 -10.60 -13.30
CA ARG A 258 3.02 -9.74 -14.35
C ARG A 258 4.05 -10.45 -15.22
N SER A 259 4.79 -11.42 -14.68
CA SER A 259 5.74 -12.22 -15.44
C SER A 259 5.08 -13.35 -16.26
N GLY A 260 3.76 -13.53 -16.12
CA GLY A 260 3.02 -14.63 -16.75
C GLY A 260 3.15 -15.95 -16.00
N ALA A 261 3.70 -15.94 -14.78
CA ALA A 261 3.83 -17.11 -13.92
C ALA A 261 2.51 -17.42 -13.17
N ASN A 262 1.41 -17.58 -13.93
CA ASN A 262 0.08 -17.67 -13.36
C ASN A 262 -0.16 -18.93 -12.51
N ASP A 263 0.45 -20.06 -12.86
CA ASP A 263 0.33 -21.29 -12.08
C ASP A 263 0.99 -21.17 -10.69
N GLU A 264 2.13 -20.48 -10.62
CA GLU A 264 2.84 -20.17 -9.38
C GLU A 264 2.03 -19.20 -8.52
N ALA A 265 1.41 -18.18 -9.13
CA ALA A 265 0.48 -17.29 -8.43
C ALA A 265 -0.71 -18.06 -7.83
N LEU A 266 -1.31 -19.01 -8.58
CA LEU A 266 -2.39 -19.87 -8.09
C LEU A 266 -1.95 -20.76 -6.92
N ILE A 267 -0.71 -21.25 -6.91
CA ILE A 267 -0.13 -21.99 -5.77
C ILE A 267 0.00 -21.07 -4.56
N LEU A 268 0.55 -19.87 -4.76
CA LEU A 268 0.74 -18.89 -3.69
C LEU A 268 -0.59 -18.46 -3.05
N PHE A 269 -1.63 -18.18 -3.85
CA PHE A 269 -2.98 -17.88 -3.35
C PHE A 269 -3.52 -18.97 -2.41
N ARG A 270 -3.30 -20.26 -2.72
CA ARG A 270 -3.71 -21.38 -1.87
C ARG A 270 -2.88 -21.44 -0.58
N ARG A 271 -1.58 -21.16 -0.66
CA ARG A 271 -0.66 -21.18 0.48
C ARG A 271 -1.02 -20.12 1.52
N ILE A 272 -1.35 -18.91 1.07
CA ILE A 272 -1.70 -17.79 1.97
C ILE A 272 -3.14 -17.84 2.48
N ALA A 273 -4.03 -18.68 1.92
CA ALA A 273 -5.45 -18.69 2.26
C ALA A 273 -5.71 -18.89 3.76
N ASN A 274 -4.98 -19.79 4.41
CA ASN A 274 -5.13 -20.08 5.84
C ASN A 274 -4.54 -18.98 6.74
N LYS A 275 -3.62 -18.15 6.22
CA LYS A 275 -2.99 -17.07 6.97
C LYS A 275 -3.90 -15.85 7.11
N LYS A 276 -4.93 -15.73 6.25
CA LYS A 276 -5.87 -14.60 6.22
C LYS A 276 -6.94 -14.59 7.33
N ILE A 277 -7.06 -15.66 8.12
CA ILE A 277 -8.19 -15.84 9.05
C ILE A 277 -8.19 -14.79 10.17
N HIS A 278 -7.02 -14.29 10.56
CA HIS A 278 -6.84 -13.26 11.61
C HIS A 278 -6.21 -11.98 11.05
N THR A 279 -6.46 -11.67 9.78
CA THR A 279 -5.94 -10.45 9.15
C THR A 279 -7.08 -9.51 8.78
N TYR A 280 -6.79 -8.22 8.76
CA TYR A 280 -7.67 -7.19 8.26
C TYR A 280 -8.17 -7.54 6.84
N PRO A 281 -9.47 -7.36 6.54
CA PRO A 281 -10.04 -7.79 5.27
C PRO A 281 -9.37 -7.15 4.05
N PHE A 282 -8.73 -7.97 3.21
CA PHE A 282 -8.10 -7.53 1.96
C PHE A 282 -8.85 -8.07 0.74
N ALA A 283 -10.04 -7.53 0.47
CA ALA A 283 -10.93 -8.03 -0.58
C ALA A 283 -10.32 -7.99 -2.00
N TYR A 284 -9.41 -7.04 -2.28
CA TYR A 284 -8.73 -6.96 -3.58
C TYR A 284 -7.92 -8.22 -3.92
N LEU A 285 -7.45 -8.99 -2.92
CA LEU A 285 -6.84 -10.29 -3.18
C LEU A 285 -7.81 -11.31 -3.79
N ASP A 286 -9.11 -11.21 -3.49
CA ASP A 286 -10.13 -12.06 -4.13
C ASP A 286 -10.30 -11.68 -5.61
N TYR A 287 -10.22 -10.38 -5.94
CA TYR A 287 -10.21 -9.93 -7.34
C TYR A 287 -9.00 -10.50 -8.10
N LEU A 288 -7.78 -10.36 -7.55
CA LEU A 288 -6.57 -10.90 -8.18
C LEU A 288 -6.60 -12.43 -8.29
N TYR A 289 -7.18 -13.12 -7.32
CA TYR A 289 -7.32 -14.57 -7.40
C TYR A 289 -8.30 -14.96 -8.52
N GLY A 290 -9.41 -14.23 -8.65
CA GLY A 290 -10.35 -14.37 -9.77
C GLY A 290 -9.68 -14.15 -11.13
N GLU A 291 -8.79 -13.17 -11.23
CA GLU A 291 -7.99 -12.89 -12.44
C GLU A 291 -7.12 -14.10 -12.81
N SER A 292 -6.32 -14.62 -11.87
CA SER A 292 -5.47 -15.78 -12.13
C SER A 292 -6.27 -17.05 -12.49
N GLN A 293 -7.42 -17.24 -11.87
CA GLN A 293 -8.31 -18.37 -12.21
C GLN A 293 -8.94 -18.20 -13.59
N LEU A 294 -9.35 -16.99 -13.96
CA LEU A 294 -9.93 -16.73 -15.27
C LEU A 294 -8.90 -16.89 -16.39
N ARG A 295 -7.66 -16.47 -16.18
CA ARG A 295 -6.54 -16.65 -17.12
C ARG A 295 -6.20 -18.12 -17.39
N SER A 296 -6.48 -18.99 -16.41
CA SER A 296 -6.39 -20.46 -16.55
C SER A 296 -7.71 -21.11 -17.00
N LEU A 297 -8.69 -20.31 -17.42
CA LEU A 297 -10.02 -20.73 -17.86
C LEU A 297 -10.86 -21.47 -16.79
N ASN A 298 -10.51 -21.34 -15.51
CA ASN A 298 -11.30 -21.85 -14.39
C ASN A 298 -12.47 -20.91 -14.06
N THR A 299 -13.46 -20.88 -14.96
CA THR A 299 -14.55 -19.88 -14.99
C THR A 299 -15.41 -19.87 -13.72
N ASP A 300 -15.75 -21.03 -13.16
CA ASP A 300 -16.61 -21.12 -11.97
C ASP A 300 -15.91 -20.60 -10.72
N SER A 301 -14.66 -21.01 -10.50
CA SER A 301 -13.82 -20.52 -9.40
C SER A 301 -13.57 -19.02 -9.52
N ALA A 302 -13.27 -18.54 -10.72
CA ALA A 302 -13.07 -17.12 -10.99
C ALA A 302 -14.33 -16.31 -10.65
N ARG A 303 -15.50 -16.76 -11.14
CA ARG A 303 -16.80 -16.12 -10.86
C ARG A 303 -17.12 -16.09 -9.36
N TYR A 304 -16.76 -17.14 -8.62
CA TYR A 304 -16.90 -17.18 -7.16
C TYR A 304 -16.04 -16.10 -6.49
N ASN A 305 -14.76 -16.00 -6.84
CA ASN A 305 -13.86 -15.01 -6.25
C ASN A 305 -14.23 -13.55 -6.61
N TYR A 306 -14.62 -13.28 -7.86
CA TYR A 306 -15.18 -11.97 -8.20
C TYR A 306 -16.44 -11.63 -7.40
N THR A 307 -17.28 -12.63 -7.11
CA THR A 307 -18.47 -12.42 -6.27
C THR A 307 -18.09 -12.07 -4.83
N ARG A 308 -17.08 -12.74 -4.26
CA ARG A 308 -16.54 -12.40 -2.94
C ARG A 308 -15.97 -10.98 -2.91
N PHE A 309 -15.19 -10.59 -3.92
CA PHE A 309 -14.67 -9.23 -4.05
C PHE A 309 -15.81 -8.20 -4.05
N ILE A 310 -16.78 -8.33 -4.97
CA ILE A 310 -17.91 -7.40 -5.10
C ILE A 310 -18.75 -7.31 -3.81
N THR A 311 -18.85 -8.41 -3.06
CA THR A 311 -19.68 -8.46 -1.84
C THR A 311 -18.99 -7.81 -0.65
N ASN A 312 -17.66 -7.97 -0.54
CA ASN A 312 -16.91 -7.61 0.66
C ASN A 312 -16.11 -6.31 0.50
N TYR A 313 -15.84 -5.86 -0.72
CA TYR A 313 -15.10 -4.64 -0.97
C TYR A 313 -15.98 -3.41 -0.72
N ARG A 314 -15.45 -2.45 0.06
CA ARG A 314 -16.15 -1.22 0.42
C ARG A 314 -15.85 -0.07 -0.54
N GLY A 315 -14.70 -0.12 -1.21
CA GLY A 315 -14.35 0.81 -2.27
C GLY A 315 -15.17 0.64 -3.56
N LYS A 316 -14.93 1.56 -4.49
CA LYS A 316 -15.70 1.68 -5.74
C LYS A 316 -14.90 1.32 -7.01
N ASN A 317 -13.60 1.14 -6.86
CA ASN A 317 -12.64 0.78 -7.91
C ASN A 317 -12.71 -0.72 -8.23
N TYR A 318 -12.41 -1.09 -9.47
CA TYR A 318 -12.45 -2.46 -10.02
C TYR A 318 -13.82 -3.14 -10.02
N ILE A 319 -14.88 -2.52 -9.48
CA ILE A 319 -16.22 -3.12 -9.42
C ILE A 319 -16.79 -3.33 -10.83
N LYS A 320 -16.59 -2.38 -11.76
CA LYS A 320 -17.08 -2.54 -13.14
C LYS A 320 -16.30 -3.63 -13.85
N ASP A 321 -14.98 -3.64 -13.69
CA ASP A 321 -14.16 -4.69 -14.27
C ASP A 321 -14.52 -6.08 -13.71
N ALA A 322 -14.68 -6.24 -12.39
CA ALA A 322 -15.08 -7.50 -11.80
C ALA A 322 -16.42 -8.02 -12.37
N TRP A 323 -17.41 -7.14 -12.59
CA TRP A 323 -18.64 -7.51 -13.29
C TRP A 323 -18.40 -7.90 -14.76
N ARG A 324 -17.51 -7.20 -15.48
CA ARG A 324 -17.09 -7.58 -16.84
C ARG A 324 -16.46 -8.98 -16.84
N LYS A 325 -15.55 -9.27 -15.91
CA LYS A 325 -14.92 -10.60 -15.81
C LYS A 325 -15.93 -11.69 -15.48
N LYS A 326 -16.93 -11.41 -14.64
CA LYS A 326 -18.08 -12.32 -14.44
C LYS A 326 -18.88 -12.53 -15.73
N ALA A 327 -19.10 -11.47 -16.52
CA ALA A 327 -19.69 -11.60 -17.86
C ALA A 327 -18.86 -12.57 -18.72
N TRP A 328 -17.55 -12.37 -18.82
CA TRP A 328 -16.67 -13.26 -19.58
C TRP A 328 -16.77 -14.71 -19.11
N THR A 329 -16.84 -14.98 -17.80
CA THR A 329 -17.02 -16.35 -17.29
C THR A 329 -18.34 -16.99 -17.77
N ALA A 330 -19.42 -16.21 -17.84
CA ALA A 330 -20.72 -16.70 -18.31
C ALA A 330 -20.70 -16.97 -19.82
N PHE A 331 -20.08 -16.07 -20.59
CA PHE A 331 -19.95 -16.23 -22.04
C PHE A 331 -19.09 -17.44 -22.43
N LEU A 332 -17.98 -17.67 -21.70
CA LEU A 332 -17.15 -18.85 -21.91
C LEU A 332 -17.90 -20.16 -21.62
N ASN A 333 -18.85 -20.14 -20.68
CA ASN A 333 -19.74 -21.25 -20.36
C ASN A 333 -21.03 -21.30 -21.21
N ASP A 334 -21.09 -20.56 -22.33
CA ASP A 334 -22.22 -20.51 -23.27
C ASP A 334 -23.55 -19.94 -22.70
N ASP A 335 -23.49 -19.24 -21.56
CA ASP A 335 -24.65 -18.55 -20.96
C ASP A 335 -24.67 -17.06 -21.36
N THR A 336 -25.15 -16.81 -22.58
CA THR A 336 -25.30 -15.44 -23.13
C THR A 336 -26.33 -14.61 -22.37
N THR A 337 -27.35 -15.24 -21.78
CA THR A 337 -28.37 -14.54 -20.99
C THR A 337 -27.73 -13.95 -19.74
N LEU A 338 -26.94 -14.75 -19.03
CA LEU A 338 -26.20 -14.30 -17.85
C LEU A 338 -25.10 -13.28 -18.20
N TYR A 339 -24.41 -13.45 -19.34
CA TYR A 339 -23.48 -12.44 -19.86
C TYR A 339 -24.12 -11.05 -19.93
N PHE A 340 -25.25 -10.91 -20.63
CA PHE A 340 -25.92 -9.63 -20.76
C PHE A 340 -26.49 -9.11 -19.44
N ASN A 341 -26.90 -10.00 -18.53
CA ASN A 341 -27.31 -9.59 -17.19
C ASN A 341 -26.14 -9.01 -16.39
N TYR A 342 -24.94 -9.56 -16.51
CA TYR A 342 -23.74 -8.99 -15.89
C TYR A 342 -23.31 -7.68 -16.56
N LEU A 343 -23.41 -7.52 -17.88
CA LEU A 343 -23.15 -6.22 -18.53
C LEU A 343 -24.07 -5.10 -18.01
N LYS A 344 -25.35 -5.40 -17.71
CA LYS A 344 -26.25 -4.44 -17.05
C LYS A 344 -25.74 -4.01 -15.67
N ARG A 345 -25.01 -4.88 -14.95
CA ARG A 345 -24.36 -4.53 -13.67
C ARG A 345 -23.15 -3.62 -13.89
N VAL A 346 -22.31 -3.90 -14.91
CA VAL A 346 -21.18 -3.04 -15.29
C VAL A 346 -21.61 -1.58 -15.53
N LEU A 347 -22.75 -1.39 -16.21
CA LEU A 347 -23.30 -0.06 -16.48
C LEU A 347 -23.81 0.68 -15.23
N LYS A 348 -24.15 -0.05 -14.15
CA LYS A 348 -24.84 0.50 -12.97
C LYS A 348 -23.96 0.61 -11.72
N GLU A 349 -23.02 -0.30 -11.52
CA GLU A 349 -22.28 -0.43 -10.25
C GLU A 349 -20.83 0.03 -10.39
N GLY A 350 -20.20 0.52 -9.31
CA GLY A 350 -18.83 1.03 -9.34
C GLY A 350 -18.65 2.40 -10.00
N THR A 351 -17.40 2.86 -10.10
CA THR A 351 -17.04 4.15 -10.73
C THR A 351 -16.26 3.96 -12.02
N MET A 352 -15.86 5.06 -12.67
CA MET A 352 -14.99 5.09 -13.85
C MET A 352 -13.72 5.90 -13.56
N GLN A 353 -13.22 5.86 -12.33
CA GLN A 353 -11.98 6.56 -11.95
C GLN A 353 -10.77 5.87 -12.60
N LEU A 354 -10.71 4.53 -12.52
CA LEU A 354 -9.67 3.72 -13.15
C LEU A 354 -9.97 3.43 -14.62
N ASP A 355 -8.91 3.33 -15.42
CA ASP A 355 -9.03 3.05 -16.86
C ASP A 355 -9.62 1.66 -17.13
N VAL A 356 -9.29 0.65 -16.31
CA VAL A 356 -9.89 -0.70 -16.42
C VAL A 356 -11.41 -0.69 -16.25
N ASP A 357 -11.95 0.19 -15.40
CA ASP A 357 -13.39 0.33 -15.20
C ASP A 357 -14.04 1.16 -16.32
N LYS A 358 -13.32 2.14 -16.90
CA LYS A 358 -13.76 2.87 -18.11
C LYS A 358 -13.86 1.92 -19.30
N GLU A 359 -12.85 1.08 -19.51
CA GLU A 359 -12.88 0.05 -20.55
C GLU A 359 -14.05 -0.90 -20.37
N ALA A 360 -14.27 -1.39 -19.14
CA ALA A 360 -15.39 -2.27 -18.84
C ALA A 360 -16.73 -1.61 -19.14
N TYR A 361 -16.90 -0.34 -18.76
CA TYR A 361 -18.09 0.45 -19.07
C TYR A 361 -18.31 0.58 -20.58
N HIS A 362 -17.28 0.95 -21.34
CA HIS A 362 -17.38 1.11 -22.80
C HIS A 362 -17.67 -0.21 -23.53
N GLU A 363 -17.11 -1.33 -23.06
CA GLU A 363 -17.47 -2.66 -23.57
C GLU A 363 -18.95 -2.95 -23.31
N ALA A 364 -19.42 -2.74 -22.09
CA ALA A 364 -20.82 -2.99 -21.73
C ALA A 364 -21.80 -2.08 -22.49
N GLN A 365 -21.42 -0.85 -22.81
CA GLN A 365 -22.22 0.09 -23.60
C GLN A 365 -22.45 -0.40 -25.04
N LYS A 366 -21.47 -1.08 -25.64
CA LYS A 366 -21.62 -1.65 -26.98
C LYS A 366 -22.67 -2.76 -26.99
N GLY A 367 -22.77 -3.53 -25.90
CA GLY A 367 -23.76 -4.60 -25.76
C GLY A 367 -23.59 -5.71 -26.80
N LEU A 368 -22.37 -5.93 -27.29
CA LEU A 368 -22.05 -6.94 -28.29
C LEU A 368 -21.37 -8.14 -27.63
N LEU A 369 -21.59 -9.34 -28.19
CA LEU A 369 -20.80 -10.50 -27.83
C LEU A 369 -19.40 -10.35 -28.44
N PRO A 370 -18.32 -10.55 -27.67
CA PRO A 370 -16.99 -10.65 -28.24
C PRO A 370 -16.84 -11.96 -29.01
N ASP A 371 -15.81 -12.04 -29.86
CA ASP A 371 -15.41 -13.33 -30.42
C ASP A 371 -14.89 -14.25 -29.29
N LYS A 372 -15.44 -15.45 -29.18
CA LYS A 372 -15.14 -16.39 -28.09
C LYS A 372 -13.71 -16.92 -28.16
N GLN A 373 -13.18 -17.15 -29.36
CA GLN A 373 -11.82 -17.65 -29.55
C GLN A 373 -10.81 -16.54 -29.22
N LEU A 374 -11.04 -15.30 -29.68
CA LEU A 374 -10.17 -14.16 -29.35
C LEU A 374 -10.17 -13.83 -27.86
N LEU A 375 -11.33 -13.89 -27.19
CA LEU A 375 -11.40 -13.70 -25.74
C LEU A 375 -10.62 -14.80 -25.00
N THR A 376 -10.77 -16.06 -25.42
CA THR A 376 -10.05 -17.19 -24.83
C THR A 376 -8.55 -17.07 -25.03
N ALA A 377 -8.11 -16.70 -26.24
CA ALA A 377 -6.70 -16.46 -26.56
C ALA A 377 -6.12 -15.34 -25.69
N ARG A 378 -6.83 -14.22 -25.53
CA ARG A 378 -6.41 -13.13 -24.64
C ARG A 378 -6.21 -13.60 -23.20
N LEU A 379 -7.17 -14.34 -22.64
CA LEU A 379 -7.09 -14.83 -21.26
C LEU A 379 -5.91 -15.76 -21.04
N LEU A 380 -5.66 -16.67 -21.99
CA LEU A 380 -4.51 -17.58 -21.93
C LEU A 380 -3.19 -16.81 -22.06
N PHE A 381 -3.13 -15.82 -22.95
CA PHE A 381 -1.96 -14.97 -23.15
C PHE A 381 -1.63 -14.17 -21.89
N ASP A 382 -2.63 -13.51 -21.30
CA ASP A 382 -2.50 -12.74 -20.05
C ASP A 382 -2.07 -13.62 -18.85
N GLY A 383 -2.32 -14.94 -18.95
CA GLY A 383 -1.88 -15.95 -17.99
C GLY A 383 -0.50 -16.55 -18.26
N GLY A 384 0.20 -16.14 -19.31
CA GLY A 384 1.48 -16.71 -19.72
C GLY A 384 1.38 -18.08 -20.39
N TYR A 385 0.18 -18.54 -20.75
CA TYR A 385 -0.04 -19.82 -21.45
C TYR A 385 0.20 -19.65 -22.97
N TYR A 386 1.40 -19.23 -23.34
CA TYR A 386 1.73 -18.80 -24.70
C TYR A 386 1.58 -19.92 -25.75
N GLU A 387 1.97 -21.15 -25.44
CA GLU A 387 1.80 -22.30 -26.33
C GLU A 387 0.31 -22.57 -26.63
N LYS A 388 -0.52 -22.65 -25.58
CA LYS A 388 -1.98 -22.82 -25.73
C LYS A 388 -2.63 -21.67 -26.50
N THR A 389 -2.13 -20.46 -26.31
CA THR A 389 -2.58 -19.27 -27.05
C THR A 389 -2.26 -19.41 -28.53
N GLN A 390 -1.02 -19.77 -28.87
CA GLN A 390 -0.56 -19.94 -30.24
C GLN A 390 -1.36 -21.03 -30.97
N ASP A 391 -1.57 -22.18 -30.32
CA ASP A 391 -2.38 -23.27 -30.85
C ASP A 391 -3.82 -22.82 -31.14
N LEU A 392 -4.42 -22.05 -30.23
CA LEU A 392 -5.77 -21.54 -30.44
C LEU A 392 -5.83 -20.56 -31.61
N LEU A 393 -4.90 -19.60 -31.68
CA LEU A 393 -4.87 -18.58 -32.74
C LEU A 393 -4.64 -19.16 -34.13
N ASN A 394 -3.83 -20.22 -34.25
CA ASN A 394 -3.61 -20.92 -35.52
C ASN A 394 -4.87 -21.63 -36.06
N ASN A 395 -5.86 -21.86 -35.19
CA ASN A 395 -7.12 -22.51 -35.54
C ASN A 395 -8.28 -21.53 -35.75
N ILE A 396 -8.03 -20.22 -35.65
CA ILE A 396 -9.02 -19.19 -35.98
C ILE A 396 -8.95 -18.95 -37.49
N ASP A 397 -9.96 -19.41 -38.23
CA ASP A 397 -10.13 -19.03 -39.63
C ASP A 397 -10.46 -17.52 -39.69
N THR A 398 -9.54 -16.73 -40.24
CA THR A 398 -9.70 -15.29 -40.48
C THR A 398 -10.62 -14.97 -41.65
#